data_AF-A0A4R5WYJ9-F1
#
_entry.id   AF-A0A4R5WYJ9-F1
#
_cell.length_a   1.000
_cell.length_b   1.000
_cell.length_c   1.000
_cell.angle_alpha   90.00
_cell.angle_beta   90.00
_cell.angle_gamma   90.00
#
_symmetry.space_group_name_H-M   'P 1'
#
loop_
_entity.id
_entity.type
_entity.pdbx_description
1 polymer ?
#
loop_
_entity_poly.entity_id
_entity_poly.type
_entity_poly.pdbx_seq_one_letter_code
_entity_poly.pdbx_strand_id
1 'polypeptide(L)'
;MSQLTAFAVTIAVESLWYVGGLVDIVGLRWWSALMLAIGVNAVTHPVAWWVLSSHPTMLPLLLTEVAVTLAEAAVLAVAVRRDLATLALLSVGANASSLLTGLILNR
;
A
#
# COMPACT_ATOMS: atom_id res chain seq x y z
N MET A 1 -15.71 0.41 -10.58
CA MET A 1 -15.65 1.10 -9.26
C MET A 1 -15.11 2.52 -9.44
N SER A 2 -15.52 3.52 -8.66
CA SER A 2 -14.91 4.87 -8.72
C SER A 2 -13.50 4.86 -8.11
N GLN A 3 -12.62 5.78 -8.54
CA GLN A 3 -11.27 5.88 -7.96
C GLN A 3 -11.30 6.17 -6.45
N LEU A 4 -12.26 6.98 -5.98
CA LEU A 4 -12.44 7.27 -4.56
C LEU A 4 -12.82 6.02 -3.77
N THR A 5 -13.71 5.19 -4.32
CA THR A 5 -14.10 3.91 -3.70
C THR A 5 -12.93 2.94 -3.67
N ALA A 6 -12.15 2.86 -4.76
CA ALA A 6 -10.94 2.05 -4.80
C ALA A 6 -9.96 2.47 -3.70
N PHE A 7 -9.72 3.78 -3.58
CA PHE A 7 -8.85 4.35 -2.55
C PHE A 7 -9.31 4.05 -1.13
N ALA A 8 -10.61 4.19 -0.86
CA ALA A 8 -11.16 3.89 0.46
C ALA A 8 -11.00 2.41 0.83
N VAL A 9 -11.23 1.50 -0.11
CA VAL A 9 -11.03 0.05 0.09
C VAL A 9 -9.55 -0.24 0.33
N THR A 10 -8.67 0.34 -0.49
CA THR A 10 -7.22 0.15 -0.37
C THR A 10 -6.71 0.63 0.99
N ILE A 11 -7.07 1.83 1.44
CA ILE A 11 -6.74 2.31 2.80
C ILE A 11 -7.27 1.34 3.86
N ALA A 12 -8.51 0.87 3.74
CA ALA A 12 -9.10 0.00 4.75
C ALA A 12 -8.33 -1.33 4.89
N VAL A 13 -7.91 -1.91 3.77
CA VAL A 13 -7.16 -3.18 3.74
C VAL A 13 -5.70 -2.97 4.20
N GLU A 14 -5.02 -1.98 3.64
CA GLU A 14 -3.59 -1.76 3.90
C GLU A 14 -3.34 -1.17 5.30
N SER A 15 -4.31 -0.44 5.87
CA SER A 15 -4.20 0.05 7.25
C SER A 15 -4.08 -1.07 8.27
N LEU A 16 -4.60 -2.28 7.99
CA LEU A 16 -4.42 -3.43 8.89
C LEU A 16 -2.93 -3.79 9.03
N TRP A 17 -2.18 -3.70 7.93
CA TRP A 17 -0.75 -3.95 7.89
C TRP A 17 0.03 -2.75 8.43
N TYR A 18 -0.24 -1.56 7.91
CA TYR A 18 0.52 -0.38 8.28
C TYR A 18 0.22 0.07 9.70
N VAL A 19 -1.03 0.28 10.08
CA VAL A 19 -1.33 0.74 11.44
C VAL A 19 -0.95 -0.35 12.45
N GLY A 20 -1.32 -1.61 12.21
CA GLY A 20 -0.95 -2.73 13.08
C GLY A 20 0.56 -2.88 13.23
N GLY A 21 1.28 -3.04 12.11
CA GLY A 21 2.73 -3.25 12.13
C GLY A 21 3.51 -2.04 12.66
N LEU A 22 3.14 -0.82 12.27
CA LEU A 22 3.84 0.38 12.73
C LEU A 22 3.60 0.67 14.22
N VAL A 23 2.42 0.33 14.76
CA VAL A 23 2.14 0.47 16.19
C VAL A 23 2.82 -0.65 16.97
N ASP A 24 2.56 -1.90 16.61
CA ASP A 24 2.92 -3.06 17.45
C ASP A 24 4.38 -3.46 17.33
N ILE A 25 4.98 -3.28 16.15
CA ILE A 25 6.37 -3.68 15.88
C ILE A 25 7.30 -2.47 15.97
N VAL A 26 6.90 -1.35 15.38
CA VAL A 26 7.76 -0.16 15.30
C VAL A 26 7.56 0.81 16.47
N GLY A 27 6.45 0.69 17.21
CA GLY A 27 6.18 1.51 18.40
C GLY A 27 5.72 2.94 18.07
N LEU A 28 5.13 3.17 16.89
CA LEU A 28 4.56 4.48 16.54
C LEU A 28 3.24 4.72 17.27
N ARG A 29 2.91 6.01 17.48
CA ARG A 29 1.58 6.40 17.93
C ARG A 29 0.56 6.07 16.83
N TRP A 30 -0.58 5.51 17.22
CA TRP A 30 -1.61 5.05 16.27
C TRP A 30 -2.06 6.13 15.27
N TRP A 31 -2.22 7.38 15.72
CA TRP A 31 -2.56 8.50 14.83
C TRP A 31 -1.48 8.77 13.78
N SER A 32 -0.21 8.71 14.17
CA SER A 32 0.92 8.89 13.25
C SER A 32 0.99 7.74 12.25
N ALA A 33 0.78 6.50 12.70
CA ALA A 33 0.73 5.33 11.83
C ALA A 33 -0.43 5.42 10.82
N LEU A 34 -1.61 5.87 11.25
CA LEU A 34 -2.76 6.07 10.37
C LEU A 34 -2.49 7.16 9.32
N MET A 35 -1.97 8.32 9.73
CA MET A 35 -1.62 9.39 8.78
C MET A 35 -0.56 8.94 7.78
N LEU A 36 0.40 8.12 8.23
CA LEU A 36 1.43 7.56 7.35
C LEU A 36 0.84 6.56 6.36
N ALA A 37 -0.05 5.66 6.81
CA ALA A 37 -0.73 4.70 5.93
C ALA A 37 -1.50 5.43 4.82
N ILE A 38 -2.31 6.43 5.20
CA ILE A 38 -3.06 7.27 4.25
C ILE A 38 -2.10 8.01 3.31
N GLY A 39 -1.04 8.62 3.84
CA GLY A 39 -0.09 9.40 3.07
C GLY A 39 0.68 8.58 2.04
N VAL A 40 1.17 7.39 2.44
CA VAL A 40 1.85 6.44 1.55
C VAL A 40 0.91 6.06 0.40
N ASN A 41 -0.29 5.60 0.72
CA ASN A 41 -1.31 5.21 -0.25
C ASN A 41 -1.70 6.37 -1.19
N ALA A 42 -1.83 7.58 -0.67
CA ALA A 42 -2.19 8.77 -1.44
C ALA A 42 -1.13 9.15 -2.48
N VAL A 43 0.13 8.81 -2.23
CA VAL A 43 1.25 9.10 -3.14
C VAL A 43 1.39 8.00 -4.19
N THR A 44 1.18 6.74 -3.82
CA THR A 44 1.48 5.59 -4.68
C THR A 44 0.33 5.19 -5.59
N HIS A 45 -0.87 5.05 -5.03
CA HIS A 45 -1.99 4.43 -5.75
C HIS A 45 -2.60 5.26 -6.86
N PRO A 46 -2.78 6.60 -6.73
CA PRO A 46 -3.22 7.42 -7.86
C PRO A 46 -2.29 7.30 -9.07
N VAL A 47 -0.97 7.19 -8.84
CA VAL A 47 0.02 7.00 -9.92
C VAL A 47 -0.10 5.60 -10.50
N ALA A 48 -0.20 4.56 -9.65
CA ALA A 48 -0.36 3.18 -10.10
C ALA A 48 -1.59 3.00 -10.99
N TRP A 49 -2.73 3.55 -10.59
CA TRP A 49 -3.98 3.48 -11.37
C TRP A 49 -3.95 4.31 -12.64
N TRP A 50 -3.13 5.37 -12.69
CA TRP A 50 -2.94 6.14 -13.92
C TRP A 50 -2.07 5.40 -14.94
N VAL A 51 -1.07 4.65 -14.45
CA VAL A 51 -0.18 3.83 -15.29
C VAL A 51 -0.89 2.57 -15.80
N LEU A 52 -1.72 1.94 -14.96
CA LEU A 52 -2.46 0.75 -15.34
C LEU A 52 -3.64 1.12 -16.24
N SER A 53 -3.76 0.45 -17.40
CA SER A 53 -4.96 0.56 -18.23
C SER A 53 -6.16 -0.05 -17.50
N SER A 54 -7.37 0.22 -17.97
CA SER A 54 -8.60 -0.36 -17.39
C SER A 54 -8.67 -1.90 -17.46
N HIS A 55 -7.83 -2.52 -18.29
CA HIS A 55 -7.68 -3.97 -18.38
C HIS A 55 -6.19 -4.31 -18.49
N PRO A 56 -5.43 -4.24 -17.39
CA PRO A 56 -4.00 -4.46 -17.43
C PRO A 56 -3.72 -5.94 -17.72
N THR A 57 -2.71 -6.22 -18.54
CA THR A 57 -2.19 -7.58 -18.67
C THR A 57 -1.37 -7.95 -17.42
N MET A 58 -1.12 -9.24 -17.21
CA MET A 58 -0.42 -9.72 -16.00
C MET A 58 0.97 -9.09 -15.79
N LEU A 59 1.71 -8.84 -16.87
CA LEU A 59 3.07 -8.29 -16.76
C LEU A 59 3.08 -6.83 -16.25
N PRO A 60 2.35 -5.87 -16.86
CA PRO A 60 2.17 -4.53 -16.29
C PRO A 60 1.66 -4.54 -14.86
N LEU A 61 0.68 -5.41 -14.54
CA LEU A 61 0.17 -5.54 -13.18
C LEU A 61 1.29 -5.91 -12.19
N LEU A 62 2.04 -6.97 -12.48
CA LEU A 62 3.15 -7.42 -11.62
C LEU A 62 4.26 -6.37 -11.49
N LEU A 63 4.61 -5.68 -12.59
CA LEU A 63 5.62 -4.63 -12.55
C LEU A 63 5.17 -3.43 -11.71
N THR A 64 3.90 -3.02 -11.84
CA THR A 64 3.33 -1.95 -11.02
C THR A 64 3.27 -2.35 -9.55
N GLU A 65 2.86 -3.58 -9.23
CA GLU A 65 2.85 -4.09 -7.85
C GLU A 65 4.24 -4.07 -7.21
N VAL A 66 5.26 -4.54 -7.93
CA VAL A 66 6.64 -4.48 -7.46
C VAL A 66 7.10 -3.02 -7.28
N ALA A 67 6.81 -2.15 -8.25
CA ALA A 67 7.20 -0.75 -8.19
C ALA A 67 6.54 0.00 -7.02
N VAL A 68 5.23 -0.21 -6.81
CA VAL A 68 4.47 0.38 -5.70
C VAL A 68 5.01 -0.15 -4.38
N THR A 69 5.14 -1.46 -4.22
CA THR A 69 5.67 -2.07 -2.98
C THR A 69 7.03 -1.49 -2.60
N LEU A 70 7.94 -1.33 -3.58
CA LEU A 70 9.26 -0.74 -3.35
C LEU A 70 9.17 0.76 -3.02
N ALA A 71 8.31 1.51 -3.71
CA ALA A 71 8.09 2.92 -3.45
C ALA A 71 7.54 3.15 -2.03
N GLU A 72 6.57 2.36 -1.60
CA GLU A 72 5.99 2.44 -0.26
C GLU A 72 7.00 2.09 0.82
N ALA A 73 7.76 1.01 0.63
CA ALA A 73 8.85 0.66 1.53
C ALA A 73 9.90 1.79 1.64
N ALA A 74 10.22 2.46 0.53
CA ALA A 74 11.13 3.60 0.52
C ALA A 74 10.55 4.82 1.25
N VAL A 75 9.28 5.16 1.03
CA VAL A 75 8.59 6.26 1.74
C VAL A 75 8.57 5.98 3.25
N LEU A 76 8.23 4.76 3.65
CA LEU A 76 8.25 4.33 5.05
C LEU A 76 9.66 4.39 5.63
N ALA A 77 10.67 3.93 4.89
CA ALA A 77 12.06 3.98 5.33
C ALA A 77 12.53 5.42 5.59
N VAL A 78 12.18 6.36 4.71
CA VAL A 78 12.51 7.78 4.87
C VAL A 78 11.77 8.40 6.06
N ALA A 79 10.48 8.09 6.21
CA ALA A 79 9.62 8.69 7.23
C ALA A 79 9.89 8.14 8.64
N VAL A 80 10.09 6.83 8.76
CA VAL A 80 10.17 6.13 10.04
C VAL A 80 11.62 5.88 10.46
N ARG A 81 12.54 5.73 9.50
CA ARG A 81 13.99 5.50 9.71
C ARG A 81 14.29 4.30 10.61
N ARG A 82 13.65 3.17 10.32
CA ARG A 82 13.76 1.91 11.06
C ARG A 82 14.19 0.77 10.15
N ASP A 83 14.23 -0.43 10.72
CA ASP A 83 14.63 -1.66 10.04
C ASP A 83 13.93 -1.83 8.69
N LEU A 84 14.73 -1.86 7.62
CA LEU A 84 14.22 -1.89 6.25
C LEU A 84 13.50 -3.20 5.93
N ALA A 85 13.93 -4.31 6.52
CA ALA A 85 13.32 -5.62 6.29
C ALA A 85 11.88 -5.63 6.81
N THR A 86 11.65 -5.12 8.02
CA THR A 86 10.31 -4.97 8.60
C THR A 86 9.42 -4.09 7.73
N LEU A 87 9.89 -2.92 7.32
CA LEU A 87 9.10 -1.97 6.51
C LEU A 87 8.77 -2.52 5.11
N ALA A 88 9.70 -3.27 4.51
CA ALA A 88 9.47 -3.95 3.24
C ALA A 88 8.42 -5.06 3.39
N LEU A 89 8.50 -5.88 4.45
CA LEU A 89 7.51 -6.94 4.70
C LEU A 89 6.10 -6.37 4.93
N LEU A 90 5.98 -5.27 5.66
CA LEU A 90 4.68 -4.59 5.83
C LEU A 90 4.12 -4.11 4.49
N SER A 91 4.97 -3.54 3.62
CA SER A 91 4.56 -3.08 2.29
C SER A 91 4.13 -4.24 1.38
N VAL A 92 4.86 -5.36 1.42
CA VAL A 92 4.48 -6.58 0.68
C VAL A 92 3.13 -7.11 1.16
N GLY A 93 2.92 -7.20 2.48
CA GLY A 93 1.66 -7.67 3.05
C GLY A 93 0.48 -6.78 2.67
N ALA A 94 0.66 -5.46 2.77
CA ALA A 94 -0.30 -4.44 2.37
C ALA A 94 -0.70 -4.60 0.88
N ASN A 95 0.26 -4.51 -0.05
CA ASN A 95 0.01 -4.57 -1.49
C ASN A 95 -0.60 -5.91 -1.91
N ALA A 96 -0.06 -7.03 -1.42
CA ALA A 96 -0.60 -8.35 -1.76
C ALA A 96 -2.07 -8.50 -1.32
N SER A 97 -2.43 -7.98 -0.15
CA SER A 97 -3.80 -8.00 0.37
C SER A 97 -4.71 -7.07 -0.43
N SER A 98 -4.22 -5.89 -0.80
CA SER A 98 -4.92 -4.88 -1.61
C SER A 98 -5.20 -5.41 -3.03
N LEU A 99 -4.19 -5.98 -3.68
CA LEU A 99 -4.30 -6.65 -4.98
C LEU A 99 -5.32 -7.78 -4.94
N LEU A 100 -5.22 -8.68 -3.96
CA LEU A 100 -6.17 -9.79 -3.82
C LEU A 100 -7.60 -9.28 -3.63
N THR A 101 -7.78 -8.25 -2.81
CA THR A 101 -9.09 -7.62 -2.61
C THR A 101 -9.61 -7.02 -3.92
N GLY A 102 -8.77 -6.31 -4.66
CA GLY A 102 -9.10 -5.79 -5.98
C GLY A 102 -9.51 -6.88 -6.98
N LEU A 103 -8.82 -8.02 -6.98
CA LEU A 103 -9.15 -9.17 -7.83
C LEU A 103 -10.46 -9.86 -7.41
N ILE A 104 -10.85 -9.81 -6.14
CA ILE A 104 -12.11 -10.36 -5.66
C ILE A 104 -13.28 -9.43 -6.01
N LEU A 105 -13.11 -8.12 -5.80
CA LEU A 105 -14.18 -7.13 -5.97
C LEU A 105 -14.44 -6.72 -7.43
N ASN A 106 -13.47 -6.91 -8.34
CA ASN A 106 -13.62 -6.60 -9.77
C ASN A 106 -13.84 -7.85 -10.65
N ARG A 107 -14.17 -9.00 -10.05
CA ARG A 107 -14.81 -10.11 -10.77
C ARG A 107 -16.28 -9.80 -10.98
#